data_AF-A0A174M8P7-F1
#
_entry.id   AF-A0A174M8P7-F1
#
_cell.length_a   1.000
_cell.length_b   1.000
_cell.length_c   1.000
_cell.angle_alpha   90.00
_cell.angle_beta   90.00
_cell.angle_gamma   90.00
#
_symmetry.space_group_name_H-M   'P 1'
#
loop_
_entity.id
_entity.type
_entity.pdbx_description
1 polymer ?
#
loop_
_entity_poly.entity_id
_entity_poly.type
_entity_poly.pdbx_seq_one_letter_code
_entity_poly.pdbx_strand_id
1 'polypeptide(L)'
;MMSSSQNRATDKHIIWSDINLNPDDWRDNYKDFLEINEIDGDPNDEHKLYEYMVETNGEYLSDERENLNVQLSQPIIVIGDIGRWNGRVMGYKMIDSGNIKDCLYSDTDMTEWYVDKYGDLRADAVHHDGTNHYLYRVFKDTVSPEQIERLQEKIYFGKATRADITKVTKRLGDEIAAVYGFHIPKQRTAAEKER
;
A
#
# COMPACT_ATOMS: atom_id res chain seq x y z
N MET A 1 14.77 22.11 -15.91
CA MET A 1 13.46 21.56 -16.31
C MET A 1 13.21 20.36 -15.41
N MET A 2 12.29 20.49 -14.45
CA MET A 2 12.01 19.43 -13.49
C MET A 2 11.16 18.36 -14.15
N SER A 3 11.63 17.11 -14.08
CA SER A 3 10.97 15.92 -14.63
C SER A 3 9.59 15.74 -13.98
N SER A 4 8.60 15.47 -14.83
CA SER A 4 7.19 15.20 -14.51
C SER A 4 6.96 14.04 -13.53
N SER A 5 8.01 13.29 -13.16
CA SER A 5 7.98 12.26 -12.13
C SER A 5 7.96 12.81 -10.69
N GLN A 6 8.51 14.00 -10.43
CA GLN A 6 8.57 14.57 -9.07
C GLN A 6 7.21 15.08 -8.56
N ASN A 7 6.24 15.31 -9.44
CA ASN A 7 4.93 15.87 -9.05
C ASN A 7 3.90 14.82 -8.58
N ARG A 8 4.21 13.50 -8.63
CA ARG A 8 3.37 12.46 -8.02
C ARG A 8 3.77 12.13 -6.58
N ALA A 9 5.00 12.43 -6.19
CA ALA A 9 5.53 12.12 -4.86
C ALA A 9 4.98 13.02 -3.74
N THR A 10 4.35 14.14 -4.09
CA THR A 10 3.83 15.11 -3.10
C THR A 10 2.49 14.72 -2.47
N ASP A 11 1.77 13.75 -3.05
CA ASP A 11 0.41 13.37 -2.64
C ASP A 11 0.31 11.95 -2.04
N LYS A 12 1.42 11.21 -1.92
CA LYS A 12 1.47 9.85 -1.32
C LYS A 12 2.75 9.63 -0.50
N HIS A 13 2.61 8.92 0.62
CA HIS A 13 3.74 8.42 1.42
C HIS A 13 3.92 6.93 1.14
N ILE A 14 4.99 6.57 0.45
CA ILE A 14 5.28 5.17 0.08
C ILE A 14 5.72 4.42 1.33
N ILE A 15 5.09 3.26 1.58
CA ILE A 15 5.48 2.33 2.64
C ILE A 15 6.51 1.35 2.10
N TRP A 16 6.20 0.75 0.95
CA TRP A 16 7.12 -0.16 0.27
C TRP A 16 6.77 -0.25 -1.22
N SER A 17 7.77 -0.47 -2.06
CA SER A 17 7.58 -0.66 -3.50
C SER A 17 8.67 -1.55 -4.09
N ASP A 18 8.28 -2.47 -4.97
CA ASP A 18 9.18 -3.04 -5.99
C ASP A 18 8.84 -2.50 -7.39
N ILE A 19 7.87 -1.59 -7.50
CA ILE A 19 7.50 -0.96 -8.76
C ILE A 19 8.54 0.12 -9.08
N ASN A 20 9.30 -0.10 -10.15
CA ASN A 20 10.34 0.80 -10.67
C ASN A 20 11.58 0.95 -9.77
N LEU A 21 12.11 -0.15 -9.23
CA LEU A 21 13.44 -0.12 -8.61
C LEU A 21 14.48 0.35 -9.64
N ASN A 22 15.24 1.38 -9.30
CA ASN A 22 16.24 1.98 -10.16
C ASN A 22 17.66 1.52 -9.73
N PRO A 23 18.38 0.74 -10.55
CA PRO A 23 19.69 0.21 -10.17
C PRO A 23 20.72 1.26 -9.76
N ASP A 24 20.66 2.45 -10.35
CA ASP A 24 21.60 3.52 -10.03
C ASP A 24 21.48 3.99 -8.57
N ASP A 25 20.28 3.93 -7.99
CA ASP A 25 20.04 4.33 -6.59
C ASP A 25 20.57 3.29 -5.58
N TRP A 26 20.90 2.08 -6.05
CA TRP A 26 21.32 0.94 -5.22
C TRP A 26 22.80 0.59 -5.39
N ARG A 27 23.46 1.09 -6.43
CA ARG A 27 24.84 0.72 -6.78
C ARG A 27 25.83 1.01 -5.66
N ASP A 28 25.72 2.17 -5.01
CA ASP A 28 26.59 2.52 -3.89
C ASP A 28 26.40 1.57 -2.72
N ASN A 29 25.15 1.22 -2.38
CA ASN A 29 24.86 0.24 -1.31
C ASN A 29 25.38 -1.17 -1.67
N TYR A 30 25.26 -1.58 -2.94
CA TYR A 30 25.78 -2.88 -3.39
C TYR A 30 27.31 -2.93 -3.30
N LYS A 31 27.98 -1.84 -3.68
CA LYS A 31 29.43 -1.72 -3.53
C LYS A 31 29.84 -1.80 -2.06
N ASP A 32 29.16 -1.07 -1.18
CA ASP A 32 29.43 -1.12 0.26
C ASP A 32 29.19 -2.54 0.82
N PHE A 33 28.15 -3.24 0.37
CA PHE A 33 27.90 -4.63 0.72
C PHE A 33 29.06 -5.56 0.34
N LEU A 34 29.61 -5.43 -0.88
CA LEU A 34 30.77 -6.20 -1.31
C LEU A 34 31.99 -5.92 -0.43
N GLU A 35 32.26 -4.64 -0.14
CA GLU A 35 33.41 -4.21 0.68
C GLU A 35 33.29 -4.69 2.14
N ILE A 36 32.13 -4.50 2.78
CA ILE A 36 31.88 -4.86 4.19
C ILE A 36 31.96 -6.37 4.41
N ASN A 37 31.51 -7.15 3.42
CA ASN A 37 31.49 -8.62 3.51
C ASN A 37 32.74 -9.28 2.91
N GLU A 38 33.74 -8.49 2.49
CA GLU A 38 34.98 -8.98 1.86
C GLU A 38 34.73 -9.91 0.65
N ILE A 39 33.70 -9.61 -0.15
CA ILE A 39 33.32 -10.38 -1.34
C ILE A 39 34.08 -9.83 -2.55
N ASP A 40 34.85 -10.68 -3.22
CA ASP A 40 35.48 -10.34 -4.51
C ASP A 40 34.43 -10.35 -5.63
N GLY A 41 33.90 -9.17 -5.94
CA GLY A 41 32.85 -8.95 -6.95
C GLY A 41 33.00 -7.61 -7.67
N ASP A 42 32.46 -7.51 -8.89
CA ASP A 42 32.39 -6.26 -9.63
C ASP A 42 31.13 -5.47 -9.23
N PRO A 43 31.24 -4.28 -8.62
CA PRO A 43 30.08 -3.45 -8.29
C PRO A 43 29.32 -2.95 -9.54
N ASN A 44 29.86 -3.17 -10.74
CA ASN A 44 29.21 -2.88 -12.02
C ASN A 44 28.56 -4.11 -12.68
N ASP A 45 28.56 -5.27 -12.03
CA ASP A 45 27.80 -6.43 -12.51
C ASP A 45 26.30 -6.16 -12.32
N GLU A 46 25.62 -5.82 -13.42
CA GLU A 46 24.18 -5.53 -13.45
C GLU A 46 23.31 -6.69 -12.94
N HIS A 47 23.72 -7.93 -13.22
CA HIS A 47 22.94 -9.09 -12.80
C HIS A 47 23.03 -9.27 -11.29
N LYS A 48 24.24 -9.16 -10.74
CA LYS A 48 24.45 -9.26 -9.29
C LYS A 48 23.88 -8.09 -8.51
N LEU A 49 23.95 -6.88 -9.08
CA LEU A 49 23.26 -5.72 -8.54
C LEU A 49 21.75 -5.97 -8.47
N TYR A 50 21.14 -6.50 -9.54
CA TYR A 50 19.70 -6.78 -9.55
C TYR A 50 19.30 -7.87 -8.53
N GLU A 51 20.09 -8.95 -8.40
CA GLU A 51 19.88 -9.97 -7.37
C GLU A 51 19.88 -9.34 -5.97
N TYR A 52 20.94 -8.56 -5.66
CA TYR A 52 21.07 -7.85 -4.39
C TYR A 52 19.89 -6.91 -4.12
N MET A 53 19.46 -6.14 -5.14
CA MET A 53 18.33 -5.22 -5.02
C MET A 53 17.04 -5.95 -4.66
N VAL A 54 16.73 -7.06 -5.35
CA VAL A 54 15.50 -7.83 -5.11
C VAL A 54 15.51 -8.44 -3.73
N GLU A 55 16.63 -9.07 -3.33
CA GLU A 55 16.77 -9.70 -2.02
C GLU A 55 16.65 -8.67 -0.90
N THR A 56 17.45 -7.59 -0.97
CA THR A 56 17.48 -6.54 0.04
C THR A 56 16.13 -5.80 0.14
N ASN A 57 15.48 -5.51 -0.99
CA ASN A 57 14.15 -4.89 -0.96
C ASN A 57 13.09 -5.83 -0.35
N GLY A 58 13.25 -7.14 -0.48
CA GLY A 58 12.43 -8.14 0.20
C GLY A 58 12.64 -8.16 1.72
N GLU A 59 13.87 -7.90 2.19
CA GLU A 59 14.16 -7.70 3.61
C GLU A 59 13.47 -6.42 4.12
N TYR A 60 13.53 -5.31 3.38
CA TYR A 60 12.80 -4.10 3.74
C TYR A 60 11.29 -4.33 3.85
N LEU A 61 10.68 -5.13 2.96
CA LEU A 61 9.26 -5.51 3.11
C LEU A 61 9.00 -6.29 4.40
N SER A 62 9.95 -7.12 4.81
CA SER A 62 9.86 -7.88 6.06
C SER A 62 9.92 -6.95 7.26
N ASP A 63 10.81 -5.97 7.25
CA ASP A 63 10.87 -4.92 8.28
C ASP A 63 9.56 -4.13 8.34
N GLU A 64 8.95 -3.78 7.20
CA GLU A 64 7.66 -3.08 7.21
C GLU A 64 6.52 -3.91 7.79
N ARG A 65 6.56 -5.24 7.65
CA ARG A 65 5.60 -6.13 8.31
C ARG A 65 5.82 -6.19 9.83
N GLU A 66 7.06 -6.08 10.29
CA GLU A 66 7.37 -5.99 11.72
C GLU A 66 6.94 -4.64 12.30
N ASN A 67 7.29 -3.53 11.63
CA ASN A 67 6.90 -2.17 11.98
C ASN A 67 5.38 -2.02 12.06
N LEU A 68 4.67 -2.56 11.08
CA LEU A 68 3.21 -2.49 10.97
C LEU A 68 2.50 -3.71 11.57
N ASN A 69 3.15 -4.43 12.50
CA ASN A 69 2.49 -5.45 13.34
C ASN A 69 1.57 -4.79 14.39
N VAL A 70 0.60 -4.04 13.90
CA VAL A 70 -0.36 -3.24 14.66
C VAL A 70 -1.70 -3.94 14.60
N GLN A 71 -2.16 -4.38 15.77
CA GLN A 71 -3.42 -5.09 15.93
C GLN A 71 -4.59 -4.11 16.09
N LEU A 72 -5.60 -4.21 15.23
CA LEU A 72 -6.84 -3.45 15.33
C LEU A 72 -7.93 -4.26 16.02
N SER A 73 -8.97 -3.57 16.50
CA SER A 73 -10.14 -4.15 17.17
C SER A 73 -11.14 -4.83 16.21
N GLN A 74 -11.00 -4.58 14.91
CA GLN A 74 -11.96 -5.00 13.89
C GLN A 74 -11.24 -5.52 12.65
N PRO A 75 -11.88 -6.40 11.85
CA PRO A 75 -11.35 -6.85 10.58
C PRO A 75 -11.09 -5.72 9.59
N ILE A 76 -10.16 -5.95 8.67
CA ILE A 76 -9.86 -5.06 7.55
C ILE A 76 -10.58 -5.59 6.31
N ILE A 77 -11.23 -4.70 5.57
CA ILE A 77 -11.74 -4.96 4.22
C ILE A 77 -10.79 -4.34 3.20
N VAL A 78 -10.36 -5.17 2.25
CA VAL A 78 -9.61 -4.77 1.06
C VAL A 78 -10.60 -4.63 -0.09
N ILE A 79 -10.75 -3.43 -0.62
CA ILE A 79 -11.64 -3.14 -1.74
C ILE A 79 -10.77 -3.05 -3.00
N GLY A 80 -10.99 -3.96 -3.95
CA GLY A 80 -10.20 -4.04 -5.17
C GLY A 80 -10.97 -3.56 -6.38
N ASP A 81 -10.37 -2.63 -7.11
CA ASP A 81 -10.63 -2.43 -8.54
C ASP A 81 -9.61 -3.27 -9.31
N ILE A 82 -10.07 -4.40 -9.85
CA ILE A 82 -9.23 -5.45 -10.43
C ILE A 82 -9.12 -5.25 -11.93
N GLY A 83 -7.87 -5.11 -12.41
CA GLY A 83 -7.55 -5.06 -13.83
C GLY A 83 -7.49 -6.45 -14.42
N ARG A 84 -8.14 -6.66 -15.56
CA ARG A 84 -8.07 -7.92 -16.30
C ARG A 84 -7.93 -7.57 -17.78
N TRP A 85 -7.48 -8.55 -18.57
CA TRP A 85 -7.34 -8.41 -20.02
C TRP A 85 -8.66 -7.99 -20.72
N ASN A 86 -9.83 -8.26 -20.12
CA ASN A 86 -11.15 -7.94 -20.66
C ASN A 86 -11.87 -6.78 -19.94
N GLY A 87 -11.13 -5.94 -19.23
CA GLY A 87 -11.66 -4.79 -18.50
C GLY A 87 -11.63 -4.97 -16.99
N ARG A 88 -12.37 -4.14 -16.27
CA ARG A 88 -12.23 -3.99 -14.81
C ARG A 88 -13.42 -4.57 -14.06
N VAL A 89 -13.17 -5.15 -12.88
CA VAL A 89 -14.21 -5.58 -11.94
C VAL A 89 -13.92 -5.11 -10.53
N MET A 90 -14.99 -4.82 -9.81
CA MET A 90 -14.92 -4.53 -8.40
C MET A 90 -15.03 -5.81 -7.58
N GLY A 91 -14.30 -5.89 -6.48
CA GLY A 91 -14.38 -6.98 -5.52
C GLY A 91 -13.90 -6.54 -4.15
N TYR A 92 -14.01 -7.45 -3.18
CA TYR A 92 -13.40 -7.26 -1.87
C TYR A 92 -12.82 -8.56 -1.33
N LYS A 93 -11.89 -8.41 -0.39
CA LYS A 93 -11.33 -9.49 0.43
C LYS A 93 -11.33 -9.06 1.90
N MET A 94 -11.60 -9.99 2.79
CA MET A 94 -11.48 -9.79 4.22
C MET A 94 -10.10 -10.20 4.72
N ILE A 95 -9.55 -9.41 5.64
CA ILE A 95 -8.39 -9.75 6.48
C ILE A 95 -8.93 -9.81 7.91
N ASP A 96 -9.34 -11.02 8.31
CA ASP A 96 -10.06 -11.26 9.56
C ASP A 96 -9.19 -11.08 10.81
N SER A 97 -7.87 -11.16 10.66
CA SER A 97 -6.92 -10.90 11.74
C SER A 97 -7.01 -9.46 12.25
N GLY A 98 -7.41 -8.50 11.41
CA GLY A 98 -7.41 -7.08 11.75
C GLY A 98 -6.01 -6.50 12.00
N ASN A 99 -4.94 -7.19 11.60
CA ASN A 99 -3.57 -6.70 11.76
C ASN A 99 -3.10 -5.99 10.48
N ILE A 100 -2.48 -4.81 10.61
CA ILE A 100 -2.07 -4.01 9.44
C ILE A 100 -1.00 -4.73 8.62
N LYS A 101 -0.07 -5.47 9.24
CA LYS A 101 0.98 -6.20 8.50
C LYS A 101 0.41 -7.18 7.47
N ASP A 102 -0.77 -7.73 7.74
CA ASP A 102 -1.42 -8.72 6.88
C ASP A 102 -1.96 -8.08 5.58
N CYS A 103 -1.91 -6.74 5.47
CA CYS A 103 -2.17 -6.01 4.24
C CYS A 103 -0.99 -6.05 3.25
N LEU A 104 0.24 -6.28 3.74
CA LEU A 104 1.50 -6.21 2.98
C LEU A 104 1.90 -7.57 2.39
N TYR A 105 0.93 -8.29 1.83
CA TYR A 105 1.13 -9.53 1.10
C TYR A 105 0.51 -9.38 -0.28
N SER A 106 1.32 -9.66 -1.30
CA SER A 106 0.89 -9.66 -2.69
C SER A 106 1.12 -11.03 -3.33
N ASP A 107 0.23 -11.38 -4.24
CA ASP A 107 0.29 -12.53 -5.13
C ASP A 107 0.44 -12.10 -6.60
N THR A 108 0.80 -10.83 -6.85
CA THR A 108 1.04 -10.26 -8.17
C THR A 108 2.53 -10.09 -8.46
N ASP A 109 2.88 -9.75 -9.70
CA ASP A 109 4.26 -9.66 -10.19
C ASP A 109 5.04 -8.51 -9.50
N MET A 110 4.41 -7.36 -9.29
CA MET A 110 4.97 -6.22 -8.54
C MET A 110 3.88 -5.53 -7.72
N THR A 111 4.23 -4.84 -6.64
CA THR A 111 3.30 -4.08 -5.78
C THR A 111 3.96 -2.85 -5.13
N GLU A 112 3.18 -1.78 -5.02
CA GLU A 112 3.50 -0.62 -4.19
C GLU A 112 2.41 -0.41 -3.15
N TRP A 113 2.75 -0.35 -1.87
CA TRP A 113 1.86 0.10 -0.81
C TRP A 113 2.19 1.53 -0.41
N TYR A 114 1.16 2.35 -0.23
CA TYR A 114 1.33 3.75 0.15
C TYR A 114 0.12 4.28 0.91
N VAL A 115 0.35 5.33 1.71
CA VAL A 115 -0.72 6.15 2.28
C VAL A 115 -0.97 7.33 1.34
N ASP A 116 -2.19 7.43 0.82
CA ASP A 116 -2.57 8.53 -0.07
C ASP A 116 -2.86 9.83 0.71
N LYS A 117 -3.06 10.94 0.00
CA LYS A 117 -3.39 12.25 0.60
C LYS A 117 -4.66 12.28 1.46
N TYR A 118 -5.53 11.27 1.35
CA TYR A 118 -6.71 11.14 2.20
C TYR A 118 -6.43 10.34 3.48
N GLY A 119 -5.20 9.86 3.65
CA GLY A 119 -4.78 8.97 4.72
C GLY A 119 -5.28 7.55 4.54
N ASP A 120 -5.71 7.17 3.33
CA ASP A 120 -6.10 5.78 3.07
C ASP A 120 -4.85 4.96 2.73
N LEU A 121 -4.74 3.76 3.30
CA LEU A 121 -3.76 2.78 2.83
C LEU A 121 -4.24 2.25 1.47
N ARG A 122 -3.37 2.31 0.48
CA ARG A 122 -3.58 1.92 -0.89
C ARG A 122 -2.52 0.93 -1.32
N ALA A 123 -2.83 0.18 -2.37
CA ALA A 123 -1.80 -0.49 -3.14
C ALA A 123 -2.12 -0.50 -4.63
N ASP A 124 -1.06 -0.40 -5.43
CA ASP A 124 -1.07 -0.67 -6.85
C ASP A 124 -0.32 -1.98 -7.07
N ALA A 125 -1.01 -3.01 -7.60
CA ALA A 125 -0.49 -4.37 -7.74
C ALA A 125 -0.56 -4.80 -9.21
N VAL A 126 0.60 -5.00 -9.83
CA VAL A 126 0.76 -5.26 -11.26
C VAL A 126 0.89 -6.74 -11.50
N HIS A 127 0.15 -7.27 -12.47
CA HIS A 127 0.28 -8.64 -12.97
C HIS A 127 0.21 -8.64 -14.50
N HIS A 128 0.59 -9.76 -15.13
CA HIS A 128 0.60 -9.92 -16.60
C HIS A 128 -0.68 -9.48 -17.34
N ASP A 129 -1.86 -9.54 -16.70
CA ASP A 129 -3.15 -9.20 -17.29
C ASP A 129 -3.63 -7.77 -16.98
N GLY A 130 -2.92 -7.02 -16.14
CA GLY A 130 -3.30 -5.66 -15.77
C GLY A 130 -2.77 -5.17 -14.42
N THR A 131 -3.45 -4.16 -13.89
CA THR A 131 -3.12 -3.57 -12.59
C THR A 131 -4.36 -3.49 -11.72
N ASN A 132 -4.20 -3.95 -10.49
CA ASN A 132 -5.18 -3.88 -9.43
C ASN A 132 -4.92 -2.63 -8.58
N HIS A 133 -6.00 -1.95 -8.20
CA HIS A 133 -5.95 -0.81 -7.28
C HIS A 133 -6.73 -1.18 -6.02
N TYR A 134 -6.02 -1.23 -4.89
CA TYR A 134 -6.58 -1.62 -3.61
C TYR A 134 -6.81 -0.43 -2.68
N LEU A 135 -7.89 -0.52 -1.90
CA LEU A 135 -8.20 0.37 -0.79
C LEU A 135 -8.37 -0.49 0.48
N TYR A 136 -7.55 -0.23 1.49
CA TYR A 136 -7.60 -0.96 2.75
C TYR A 136 -8.28 -0.11 3.82
N ARG A 137 -9.27 -0.70 4.50
CA ARG A 137 -10.12 -0.01 5.46
C ARG A 137 -10.46 -0.92 6.63
N VAL A 138 -10.43 -0.41 7.85
CA VAL A 138 -10.88 -1.16 9.03
C VAL A 138 -12.33 -0.83 9.36
N PHE A 139 -13.13 -1.82 9.76
CA PHE A 139 -14.49 -1.54 10.21
C PHE A 139 -14.53 -0.69 11.49
N LYS A 140 -15.57 0.13 11.64
CA LYS A 140 -15.82 0.87 12.89
C LYS A 140 -16.35 -0.10 13.95
N ASP A 141 -15.97 0.10 15.20
CA ASP A 141 -16.45 -0.71 16.34
C ASP A 141 -17.98 -0.70 16.50
N THR A 142 -18.64 0.33 15.96
CA THR A 142 -20.10 0.53 16.05
C THR A 142 -20.85 -0.02 14.83
N VAL A 143 -20.17 -0.65 13.87
CA VAL A 143 -20.84 -1.17 12.67
C VAL A 143 -21.65 -2.42 13.02
N SER A 144 -22.86 -2.55 12.49
CA SER A 144 -23.64 -3.79 12.62
C SER A 144 -23.30 -4.78 11.49
N PRO A 145 -23.51 -6.09 11.68
CA PRO A 145 -23.33 -7.09 10.62
C PRO A 145 -24.10 -6.75 9.33
N GLU A 146 -25.32 -6.25 9.44
CA GLU A 146 -26.15 -5.87 8.29
C GLU A 146 -25.56 -4.67 7.53
N GLN A 147 -24.88 -3.77 8.24
CA GLN A 147 -24.17 -2.64 7.61
C GLN A 147 -22.91 -3.12 6.87
N ILE A 148 -22.21 -4.13 7.40
CA ILE A 148 -21.08 -4.78 6.73
C ILE A 148 -21.57 -5.46 5.45
N GLU A 149 -22.58 -6.33 5.54
CA GLU A 149 -23.14 -7.05 4.40
C GLU A 149 -23.63 -6.10 3.30
N ARG A 150 -24.31 -5.01 3.69
CA ARG A 150 -24.76 -4.00 2.73
C ARG A 150 -23.60 -3.30 2.01
N LEU A 151 -22.48 -3.04 2.69
CA LEU A 151 -21.30 -2.49 2.03
C LEU A 151 -20.70 -3.51 1.06
N GLN A 152 -20.54 -4.76 1.51
CA GLN A 152 -20.00 -5.86 0.70
C GLN A 152 -20.83 -6.10 -0.57
N GLU A 153 -22.16 -6.11 -0.45
CA GLU A 153 -23.09 -6.21 -1.57
C GLU A 153 -22.90 -5.05 -2.57
N LYS A 154 -22.81 -3.82 -2.06
CA LYS A 154 -22.55 -2.65 -2.91
C LYS A 154 -21.22 -2.74 -3.65
N ILE A 155 -20.16 -3.25 -3.00
CA ILE A 155 -18.85 -3.45 -3.65
C ILE A 155 -18.98 -4.50 -4.76
N TYR A 156 -19.61 -5.64 -4.45
CA TYR A 156 -19.81 -6.73 -5.40
C TYR A 156 -20.55 -6.29 -6.67
N PHE A 157 -21.56 -5.42 -6.54
CA PHE A 157 -22.28 -4.86 -7.68
C PHE A 157 -21.61 -3.63 -8.32
N GLY A 158 -20.42 -3.23 -7.87
CA GLY A 158 -19.73 -2.04 -8.38
C GLY A 158 -20.46 -0.72 -8.12
N LYS A 159 -21.27 -0.66 -7.05
CA LYS A 159 -22.11 0.49 -6.68
C LYS A 159 -21.64 1.22 -5.43
N ALA A 160 -20.62 0.70 -4.73
CA ALA A 160 -20.11 1.31 -3.51
C ALA A 160 -19.50 2.70 -3.79
N THR A 161 -19.97 3.70 -3.06
CA THR A 161 -19.39 5.05 -3.09
C THR A 161 -18.39 5.25 -1.95
N ARG A 162 -17.55 6.29 -2.04
CA ARG A 162 -16.68 6.67 -0.92
C ARG A 162 -17.49 6.94 0.36
N ALA A 163 -18.65 7.57 0.25
CA ALA A 163 -19.53 7.84 1.39
C ALA A 163 -20.05 6.55 2.03
N ASP A 164 -20.39 5.54 1.23
CA ASP A 164 -20.80 4.23 1.75
C ASP A 164 -19.67 3.56 2.53
N ILE A 165 -18.45 3.60 1.98
CA ILE A 165 -17.26 3.01 2.60
C ILE A 165 -16.94 3.73 3.92
N THR A 166 -16.79 5.06 3.91
CA THR A 166 -16.37 5.83 5.09
C THR A 166 -17.45 5.92 6.17
N LYS A 167 -18.71 5.67 5.82
CA LYS A 167 -19.80 5.57 6.81
C LYS A 167 -19.55 4.45 7.81
N VAL A 168 -19.04 3.30 7.36
CA VAL A 168 -18.91 2.09 8.19
C VAL A 168 -17.47 1.69 8.51
N THR A 169 -16.48 2.34 7.89
CA THR A 169 -15.05 2.05 8.09
C THR A 169 -14.25 3.28 8.55
N LYS A 170 -13.03 3.06 9.07
CA LYS A 170 -12.00 4.08 9.34
C LYS A 170 -10.79 3.83 8.42
N ARG A 171 -9.97 4.87 8.21
CA ARG A 171 -8.75 4.79 7.40
C ARG A 171 -7.63 4.16 8.21
N LEU A 172 -6.74 3.42 7.57
CA LEU A 172 -5.58 2.82 8.24
C LEU A 172 -4.39 3.79 8.36
N GLY A 173 -4.34 4.84 7.54
CA GLY A 173 -3.21 5.76 7.52
C GLY A 173 -2.97 6.49 8.83
N ASP A 174 -3.99 6.67 9.69
CA ASP A 174 -3.78 7.30 11.01
C ASP A 174 -2.87 6.44 11.90
N GLU A 175 -3.05 5.12 11.91
CA GLU A 175 -2.21 4.18 12.68
C GLU A 175 -0.81 4.06 12.05
N ILE A 176 -0.74 4.01 10.72
CA ILE A 176 0.53 3.95 9.98
C ILE A 176 1.36 5.22 10.21
N ALA A 177 0.73 6.38 10.14
CA ALA A 177 1.37 7.66 10.40
C ALA A 177 1.88 7.77 11.85
N ALA A 178 1.23 7.12 12.81
CA ALA A 178 1.70 7.08 14.19
C ALA A 178 3.00 6.27 14.34
N VAL A 179 3.17 5.19 13.55
CA VAL A 179 4.40 4.38 13.53
C VAL A 179 5.57 5.16 12.91
N TYR A 180 5.37 5.77 11.75
CA TYR A 180 6.46 6.43 11.00
C TYR A 180 6.62 7.93 11.29
N GLY A 181 5.72 8.53 12.06
CA GLY A 181 5.81 9.93 12.49
C GLY A 181 5.52 10.99 11.41
N PHE A 182 4.85 10.65 10.30
CA PHE A 182 4.47 11.63 9.28
C PHE A 182 3.09 12.25 9.54
N HIS A 183 2.82 13.43 8.97
CA HIS A 183 1.56 14.13 9.15
C HIS A 183 0.57 13.82 8.02
N ILE A 184 -0.66 13.44 8.37
CA ILE A 184 -1.78 13.37 7.43
C ILE A 184 -2.69 14.59 7.65
N PRO A 185 -2.94 15.41 6.62
CA PRO A 185 -3.88 16.51 6.73
C PRO A 185 -5.24 16.04 7.24
N LYS A 186 -5.78 16.74 8.25
CA LYS A 186 -7.15 16.49 8.72
C LYS A 186 -8.12 16.76 7.57
N GLN A 187 -8.98 15.80 7.25
CA GLN A 187 -10.08 16.06 6.34
C GLN A 187 -11.00 17.09 6.99
N ARG A 188 -11.10 18.28 6.38
CA ARG A 188 -12.07 19.29 6.81
C ARG A 188 -13.46 18.67 6.83
N THR A 189 -14.11 18.73 7.98
CA THR A 189 -15.51 18.36 8.11
C THR A 189 -16.37 19.32 7.26
N ALA A 190 -17.56 18.90 6.83
CA ALA A 190 -18.46 19.77 6.07
C ALA A 190 -18.74 21.10 6.80
N ALA A 191 -18.78 21.08 8.14
CA ALA A 191 -18.95 22.26 8.99
C ALA A 191 -17.79 23.27 8.92
N GLU A 192 -16.59 22.86 8.51
CA GLU A 192 -15.41 23.72 8.37
C GLU A 192 -15.26 24.29 6.95
N LYS A 193 -16.09 23.84 5.99
CA LYS A 193 -16.15 24.41 4.63
C LYS A 193 -17.14 25.57 4.51
N GLU A 194 -17.99 25.78 5.52
CA GLU A 194 -19.02 26.83 5.57
C GLU A 194 -18.60 28.06 6.41
N ARG A 195 -17.35 28.11 6.89
CA ARG A 195 -16.73 29.29 7.52
C ARG A 195 -15.66 29.88 6.61
#